data_AF-X1D6D6-F1
#
_entry.id   AF-X1D6D6-F1
#
_cell.length_a   1.000
_cell.length_b   1.000
_cell.length_c   1.000
_cell.angle_alpha   90.00
_cell.angle_beta   90.00
_cell.angle_gamma   90.00
#
_symmetry.space_group_name_H-M   'P 1'
#
loop_
_entity.id
_entity.type
_entity.pdbx_description
1 polymer ?
#
loop_
_entity_poly.entity_id
_entity_poly.type
_entity_poly.pdbx_seq_one_letter_code
_entity_poly.pdbx_strand_id
1 'polypeptide(L)'
;SPKKNFFAVTFMDITKRKESEEKYINLSLELEQKVKERTGQLQESESRYKELFNNMSSGVAVYEVVDEGKDLIFKDFNLAGEKIDKIKRENIIGKKVTEMFPGVKDFGLFQVLQRVWKTGKPEHLPISFYNDKRNIGWRENYVYKLPSGEIVAVYEDISERKNAEFKLKKSEEKYRTLTSNIPGMVYRG
;
A
#
# COMPACT_ATOMS: atom_id res chain seq x y z
N SER A 1 -58.86 26.16 72.04
CA SER A 1 -59.07 25.27 70.86
C SER A 1 -57.81 25.23 70.02
N PRO A 2 -57.25 24.05 69.68
CA PRO A 2 -56.00 23.97 68.93
C PRO A 2 -56.25 24.25 67.43
N LYS A 3 -55.38 25.04 66.80
CA LYS A 3 -55.40 25.30 65.36
C LYS A 3 -54.95 24.05 64.61
N LYS A 4 -55.82 23.50 63.74
CA LYS A 4 -55.44 22.44 62.78
C LYS A 4 -54.58 23.07 61.69
N ASN A 5 -53.29 22.71 61.63
CA ASN A 5 -52.46 22.99 60.46
C ASN A 5 -52.82 21.99 59.36
N PHE A 6 -53.28 22.49 58.22
CA PHE A 6 -53.46 21.69 57.01
C PHE A 6 -52.19 21.81 56.16
N PHE A 7 -51.59 20.68 55.83
CA PHE A 7 -50.53 20.60 54.83
C PHE A 7 -51.17 20.19 53.50
N ALA A 8 -50.94 20.99 52.46
CA ALA A 8 -51.27 20.62 51.09
C ALA A 8 -50.06 19.90 50.47
N VAL A 9 -50.30 18.72 49.88
CA VAL A 9 -49.29 18.00 49.09
C VAL A 9 -49.74 18.02 47.64
N THR A 10 -48.88 18.47 46.73
CA THR A 10 -49.10 18.42 45.28
C THR A 10 -48.27 17.30 44.67
N PHE A 11 -48.88 16.46 43.85
CA PHE A 11 -48.19 15.41 43.09
C PHE A 11 -48.02 15.85 41.63
N MET A 12 -46.84 15.65 41.06
CA MET A 12 -46.54 15.91 39.66
C MET A 12 -46.25 14.57 38.96
N ASP A 13 -46.96 14.27 37.88
CA ASP A 13 -46.71 13.08 37.06
C ASP A 13 -45.39 13.26 36.29
N ILE A 14 -44.42 12.40 36.58
CA ILE A 14 -43.09 12.40 35.97
C ILE A 14 -42.84 11.17 35.07
N THR A 15 -43.86 10.37 34.79
CA THR A 15 -43.73 9.05 34.13
C THR A 15 -43.02 9.18 32.79
N LYS A 16 -43.52 10.05 31.90
CA LYS A 16 -42.92 10.30 30.57
C LYS A 16 -41.46 10.76 30.65
N ARG A 17 -41.14 11.59 31.63
CA ARG A 17 -39.77 12.07 31.83
C ARG A 17 -38.86 10.93 32.26
N LYS A 18 -39.29 10.11 33.22
CA LYS A 18 -38.51 8.96 33.69
C LYS A 18 -38.28 7.92 32.59
N GLU A 19 -39.30 7.62 31.80
CA GLU A 19 -39.17 6.75 30.62
C GLU A 19 -38.17 7.30 29.59
N SER A 20 -38.18 8.62 29.36
CA SER A 20 -37.22 9.26 28.44
C SER A 20 -35.78 9.24 28.97
N GLU A 21 -35.59 9.43 30.29
CA GLU A 21 -34.29 9.36 30.96
C GLU A 21 -33.71 7.93 30.87
N GLU A 22 -34.53 6.91 31.14
CA GLU A 22 -34.13 5.50 31.00
C GLU A 22 -33.79 5.14 29.56
N LYS A 23 -34.61 5.57 28.59
CA LYS A 23 -34.33 5.35 27.16
C LYS A 23 -33.01 6.01 26.75
N TYR A 24 -32.73 7.21 27.23
CA TYR A 24 -31.48 7.91 26.96
C TYR A 24 -30.27 7.17 27.53
N ILE A 25 -30.36 6.71 28.78
CA ILE A 25 -29.29 5.94 29.44
C ILE A 25 -29.02 4.65 28.66
N ASN A 26 -30.06 3.90 28.30
CA ASN A 26 -29.93 2.66 27.54
C ASN A 26 -29.29 2.90 26.17
N LEU A 27 -29.68 3.97 25.47
CA LEU A 27 -29.09 4.33 24.18
C LEU A 27 -27.62 4.76 24.32
N SER A 28 -27.27 5.51 25.37
CA SER A 28 -25.88 5.92 25.64
C SER A 28 -24.99 4.71 25.87
N LEU A 29 -25.44 3.75 26.69
CA LEU A 29 -24.72 2.51 26.96
C LEU A 29 -24.55 1.65 25.70
N GLU A 30 -25.59 1.54 24.88
CA GLU A 30 -25.52 0.81 23.61
C GLU A 30 -24.53 1.47 22.63
N LEU A 31 -24.52 2.81 22.55
CA LEU A 31 -23.59 3.56 21.72
C LEU A 31 -22.15 3.41 22.20
N GLU A 32 -21.90 3.51 23.51
CA GLU A 32 -20.57 3.29 24.09
C GLU A 32 -20.05 1.89 23.79
N GLN A 33 -20.90 0.88 23.93
CA GLN A 33 -20.55 -0.50 23.60
C GLN A 33 -20.23 -0.66 22.11
N LYS A 34 -21.07 -0.11 21.21
CA LYS A 34 -20.81 -0.14 19.76
C LYS A 34 -19.52 0.58 19.37
N VAL A 35 -19.24 1.74 19.97
CA VAL A 35 -17.99 2.49 19.72
C VAL A 35 -16.78 1.67 20.15
N LYS A 36 -16.85 1.03 21.33
CA LYS A 36 -15.79 0.16 21.83
C LYS A 36 -15.54 -1.03 20.88
N GLU A 37 -16.59 -1.70 20.46
CA GLU A 37 -16.50 -2.84 19.52
C GLU A 37 -15.93 -2.41 18.17
N ARG A 38 -16.43 -1.32 17.58
CA ARG A 38 -15.96 -0.81 16.28
C ARG A 38 -14.52 -0.31 16.34
N THR A 39 -14.13 0.35 17.44
CA THR A 39 -12.75 0.78 17.65
C THR A 39 -11.82 -0.43 17.76
N GLY A 40 -12.22 -1.47 18.48
CA GLY A 40 -11.47 -2.72 18.57
C GLY A 40 -11.30 -3.41 17.19
N GLN A 41 -12.38 -3.53 16.43
CA GLN A 41 -12.35 -4.09 15.07
C GLN A 41 -11.45 -3.28 14.12
N LEU A 42 -11.48 -1.95 14.21
CA LEU A 42 -10.64 -1.08 13.41
C LEU A 42 -9.16 -1.27 13.76
N GLN A 43 -8.82 -1.29 15.05
CA GLN A 43 -7.45 -1.51 15.52
C GLN A 43 -6.90 -2.88 15.08
N GLU A 44 -7.72 -3.94 15.16
CA GLU A 44 -7.34 -5.27 14.69
C GLU A 44 -7.10 -5.28 13.18
N SER A 45 -8.01 -4.67 12.41
CA SER A 45 -7.87 -4.56 10.95
C SER A 45 -6.64 -3.76 10.55
N GLU A 46 -6.37 -2.63 11.21
CA GLU A 46 -5.18 -1.81 10.95
C GLU A 46 -3.88 -2.54 11.29
N SER A 47 -3.87 -3.26 12.41
CA SER A 47 -2.70 -4.05 12.82
C SER A 47 -2.43 -5.16 11.81
N ARG A 48 -3.47 -5.90 11.41
CA ARG A 48 -3.36 -6.93 10.37
C ARG A 48 -2.89 -6.36 9.03
N TYR A 49 -3.41 -5.21 8.61
CA TYR A 49 -2.94 -4.52 7.40
C TYR A 49 -1.45 -4.19 7.50
N LYS A 50 -1.02 -3.54 8.60
CA LYS A 50 0.39 -3.16 8.79
C LYS A 50 1.32 -4.36 8.76
N GLU A 51 0.95 -5.46 9.42
CA GLU A 51 1.74 -6.69 9.43
C GLU A 51 1.87 -7.29 8.02
N LEU A 52 0.76 -7.43 7.29
CA LEU A 52 0.80 -7.96 5.93
C LEU A 52 1.62 -7.05 5.00
N PHE A 53 1.36 -5.75 5.03
CA PHE A 53 2.01 -4.76 4.18
C PHE A 53 3.53 -4.73 4.38
N ASN A 54 3.99 -4.76 5.64
CA ASN A 54 5.41 -4.66 5.98
C ASN A 54 6.18 -5.98 5.83
N ASN A 55 5.52 -7.13 5.91
CA ASN A 55 6.15 -8.44 5.73
C ASN A 55 6.12 -8.96 4.28
N MET A 56 5.46 -8.26 3.35
CA MET A 56 5.56 -8.58 1.91
C MET A 56 7.01 -8.49 1.42
N SER A 57 7.41 -9.42 0.56
CA SER A 57 8.71 -9.42 -0.11
C SER A 57 8.80 -8.40 -1.24
N SER A 58 7.68 -8.16 -1.92
CA SER A 58 7.56 -7.19 -3.01
C SER A 58 7.40 -5.78 -2.44
N GLY A 59 8.00 -4.80 -3.11
CA GLY A 59 7.80 -3.40 -2.81
C GLY A 59 6.36 -2.98 -3.07
N VAL A 60 5.78 -2.19 -2.17
CA VAL A 60 4.43 -1.64 -2.34
C VAL A 60 4.46 -0.16 -2.02
N ALA A 61 3.97 0.63 -2.98
CA ALA A 61 3.77 2.06 -2.84
C ALA A 61 2.31 2.42 -3.11
N VAL A 62 1.72 3.21 -2.22
CA VAL A 62 0.36 3.74 -2.34
C VAL A 62 0.46 5.22 -2.65
N TYR A 63 -0.34 5.66 -3.60
CA TYR A 63 -0.32 7.02 -4.12
C TYR A 63 -1.69 7.67 -4.13
N GLU A 64 -1.71 8.97 -3.87
CA GLU A 64 -2.86 9.83 -4.12
C GLU A 64 -2.55 10.69 -5.35
N VAL A 65 -3.52 10.79 -6.26
CA VAL A 65 -3.36 11.59 -7.47
C VAL A 65 -3.65 13.05 -7.18
N VAL A 66 -2.75 13.93 -7.60
CA VAL A 66 -2.85 15.38 -7.41
C VAL A 66 -2.80 16.12 -8.73
N ASP A 67 -3.15 17.40 -8.71
CA ASP A 67 -3.05 18.29 -9.87
C ASP A 67 -3.76 17.71 -11.12
N GLU A 68 -4.95 17.12 -10.93
CA GLU A 68 -5.74 16.45 -11.99
C GLU A 68 -4.95 15.37 -12.77
N GLY A 69 -4.07 14.65 -12.08
CA GLY A 69 -3.24 13.61 -12.68
C GLY A 69 -1.93 14.10 -13.25
N LYS A 70 -1.56 15.38 -13.06
CA LYS A 70 -0.23 15.87 -13.45
C LYS A 70 0.88 15.30 -12.57
N ASP A 71 0.56 14.88 -11.33
CA ASP A 71 1.47 14.15 -10.46
C ASP A 71 0.73 13.24 -9.48
N LEU A 72 1.51 12.48 -8.72
CA LEU A 72 1.04 11.65 -7.61
C LEU A 72 1.89 11.94 -6.38
N ILE A 73 1.31 11.82 -5.19
CA ILE A 73 2.03 11.92 -3.92
C ILE A 73 2.05 10.56 -3.22
N PHE A 74 3.14 10.23 -2.53
CA PHE A 74 3.22 9.01 -1.73
C PHE A 74 2.32 9.10 -0.49
N LYS A 75 1.42 8.14 -0.32
CA LYS A 75 0.55 7.97 0.84
C LYS A 75 1.01 6.87 1.78
N ASP A 76 1.57 5.82 1.21
CA ASP A 76 2.17 4.73 1.99
C ASP A 76 3.30 4.05 1.21
N PHE A 77 4.18 3.37 1.95
CA PHE A 77 5.34 2.68 1.40
C PHE A 77 5.82 1.60 2.36
N ASN A 78 5.95 0.35 1.89
CA ASN A 78 6.30 -0.76 2.76
C ASN A 78 7.81 -0.95 2.97
N LEU A 79 8.18 -1.78 3.94
CA LEU A 79 9.58 -2.08 4.27
C LEU A 79 10.37 -2.72 3.12
N ALA A 80 9.73 -3.52 2.26
CA ALA A 80 10.40 -4.06 1.08
C ALA A 80 10.76 -2.96 0.09
N GLY A 81 9.84 -2.02 -0.16
CA GLY A 81 10.09 -0.84 -0.97
C GLY A 81 11.26 -0.02 -0.41
N GLU A 82 11.32 0.18 0.91
CA GLU A 82 12.46 0.89 1.52
C GLU A 82 13.81 0.24 1.21
N LYS A 83 13.86 -1.09 1.22
CA LYS A 83 15.08 -1.86 0.95
C LYS A 83 15.45 -1.81 -0.53
N ILE A 84 14.47 -2.03 -1.41
CA ILE A 84 14.66 -2.05 -2.87
C ILE A 84 15.09 -0.66 -3.38
N ASP A 85 14.49 0.40 -2.85
CA ASP A 85 14.72 1.77 -3.30
C ASP A 85 15.72 2.56 -2.45
N LYS A 86 16.26 1.92 -1.41
CA LYS A 86 17.25 2.50 -0.48
C LYS A 86 16.81 3.87 0.03
N ILE A 87 15.52 3.99 0.36
CA ILE A 87 14.93 5.23 0.88
C ILE A 87 13.91 4.90 1.97
N LYS A 88 13.96 5.68 3.05
CA LYS A 88 12.99 5.53 4.14
C LYS A 88 11.64 6.11 3.75
N ARG A 89 10.57 5.43 4.16
CA ARG A 89 9.17 5.85 4.01
C ARG A 89 9.00 7.29 4.48
N GLU A 90 9.46 7.61 5.67
CA GLU A 90 9.38 8.96 6.26
C GLU A 90 9.95 10.08 5.37
N ASN A 91 10.89 9.76 4.47
CA ASN A 91 11.50 10.73 3.58
C ASN A 91 10.73 10.96 2.27
N ILE A 92 9.71 10.15 1.97
CA ILE A 92 8.94 10.24 0.71
C ILE A 92 7.45 10.51 0.92
N ILE A 93 6.87 10.14 2.07
CA ILE A 93 5.45 10.36 2.33
C ILE A 93 5.09 11.84 2.19
N GLY A 94 4.02 12.12 1.44
CA GLY A 94 3.54 13.45 1.12
C GLY A 94 4.29 14.16 -0.03
N LYS A 95 5.40 13.59 -0.54
CA LYS A 95 6.17 14.18 -1.64
C LYS A 95 5.71 13.66 -2.99
N LYS A 96 6.00 14.44 -4.04
CA LYS A 96 5.66 14.10 -5.42
C LYS A 96 6.51 12.94 -5.94
N VAL A 97 5.89 12.05 -6.71
CA VAL A 97 6.58 10.92 -7.33
C VAL A 97 7.68 11.40 -8.27
N THR A 98 7.41 12.43 -9.07
CA THR A 98 8.40 12.97 -10.01
C THR A 98 9.58 13.69 -9.34
N GLU A 99 9.41 14.15 -8.09
CA GLU A 99 10.48 14.76 -7.29
C GLU A 99 11.40 13.69 -6.70
N MET A 100 10.81 12.65 -6.10
CA MET A 100 11.57 11.61 -5.40
C MET A 100 12.18 10.56 -6.35
N PHE A 101 11.54 10.34 -7.50
CA PHE A 101 11.93 9.34 -8.50
C PHE A 101 11.89 9.97 -9.91
N PRO A 102 12.87 10.82 -10.27
CA PRO A 102 12.84 11.56 -11.53
C PRO A 102 12.88 10.67 -12.78
N GLY A 103 13.46 9.46 -12.67
CA GLY A 103 13.52 8.48 -13.75
C GLY A 103 12.19 7.76 -14.03
N VAL A 104 11.14 8.00 -13.23
CA VAL A 104 9.84 7.28 -13.32
C VAL A 104 9.13 7.47 -14.67
N LYS A 105 9.35 8.60 -15.35
CA LYS A 105 8.76 8.90 -16.66
C LYS A 105 9.46 8.14 -17.78
N ASP A 106 10.79 8.12 -17.77
CA ASP A 106 11.61 7.38 -18.74
C ASP A 106 11.45 5.88 -18.55
N PHE A 107 11.29 5.46 -17.30
CA PHE A 107 10.97 4.09 -16.92
C PHE A 107 9.56 3.64 -17.37
N GLY A 108 8.66 4.57 -17.71
CA GLY A 108 7.32 4.28 -18.21
C GLY A 108 6.25 4.04 -17.12
N LEU A 109 6.65 3.92 -15.85
CA LEU A 109 5.71 3.68 -14.73
C LEU A 109 4.75 4.85 -14.53
N PHE A 110 5.21 6.09 -14.73
CA PHE A 110 4.37 7.27 -14.51
C PHE A 110 3.13 7.27 -15.42
N GLN A 111 3.30 6.89 -16.67
CA GLN A 111 2.23 6.80 -17.66
C GLN A 111 1.27 5.65 -17.33
N VAL A 112 1.77 4.54 -16.79
CA VAL A 112 0.93 3.45 -16.26
C VAL A 112 0.08 3.95 -15.11
N LEU A 113 0.67 4.62 -14.10
CA LEU A 113 -0.04 5.19 -12.95
C LEU A 113 -1.19 6.11 -13.40
N GLN A 114 -0.93 7.00 -14.36
CA GLN A 114 -1.94 7.90 -14.91
C GLN A 114 -3.07 7.17 -15.65
N ARG A 115 -2.75 6.14 -16.45
CA ARG A 115 -3.78 5.37 -17.17
C ARG A 115 -4.64 4.56 -16.22
N VAL A 116 -4.05 3.91 -15.22
CA VAL A 116 -4.79 3.17 -14.19
C VAL A 116 -5.69 4.10 -13.39
N TRP A 117 -5.21 5.30 -13.04
CA TRP A 117 -6.05 6.30 -12.37
C TRP A 117 -7.28 6.70 -13.18
N LYS A 118 -7.10 6.97 -14.48
CA LYS A 118 -8.18 7.39 -15.39
C LYS A 118 -9.18 6.28 -15.68
N THR A 119 -8.68 5.06 -15.90
CA THR A 119 -9.50 3.94 -16.41
C THR A 119 -10.02 3.03 -15.30
N GLY A 120 -9.36 3.00 -14.15
CA GLY A 120 -9.58 2.02 -13.09
C GLY A 120 -9.13 0.59 -13.45
N LYS A 121 -8.63 0.35 -14.66
CA LYS A 121 -8.18 -0.98 -15.09
C LYS A 121 -6.75 -1.23 -14.61
N PRO A 122 -6.46 -2.36 -13.96
CA PRO A 122 -5.10 -2.72 -13.59
C PRO A 122 -4.19 -2.92 -14.80
N GLU A 123 -2.90 -2.60 -14.66
CA GLU A 123 -1.90 -2.73 -15.72
C GLU A 123 -0.58 -3.29 -15.18
N HIS A 124 0.08 -4.13 -15.99
CA HIS A 124 1.47 -4.51 -15.77
C HIS A 124 2.40 -3.60 -16.57
N LEU A 125 3.47 -3.13 -15.93
CA LEU A 125 4.63 -2.61 -16.64
C LEU A 125 5.57 -3.79 -16.94
N PRO A 126 5.89 -4.06 -18.22
CA PRO A 126 6.86 -5.09 -18.57
C PRO A 126 8.19 -4.89 -17.85
N ILE A 127 8.92 -5.99 -17.66
CA ILE A 127 10.27 -5.98 -17.08
C ILE A 127 11.12 -4.91 -17.75
N SER A 128 11.47 -3.89 -16.99
CA SER A 128 12.17 -2.71 -17.47
C SER A 128 13.31 -2.36 -16.53
N PHE A 129 14.34 -1.69 -17.04
CA PHE A 129 15.48 -1.26 -16.24
C PHE A 129 15.24 0.14 -15.70
N TYR A 130 15.10 0.27 -14.39
CA TYR A 130 15.02 1.57 -13.72
C TYR A 130 16.43 2.13 -13.49
N ASN A 131 16.60 3.43 -13.74
CA ASN A 131 17.85 4.14 -13.48
C ASN A 131 17.61 5.63 -13.21
N ASP A 132 17.92 6.08 -12.01
CA ASP A 132 17.94 7.50 -11.64
C ASP A 132 19.28 7.95 -11.04
N LYS A 133 20.38 7.22 -11.36
CA LYS A 133 21.74 7.35 -10.79
C LYS A 133 21.86 6.95 -9.31
N ARG A 134 20.81 7.11 -8.50
CA ARG A 134 20.80 6.72 -7.08
C ARG A 134 20.40 5.26 -6.90
N ASN A 135 19.40 4.82 -7.65
CA ASN A 135 18.94 3.46 -7.71
C ASN A 135 18.96 2.93 -9.14
N ILE A 136 19.39 1.69 -9.27
CA ILE A 136 19.47 0.98 -10.54
C ILE A 136 18.98 -0.44 -10.35
N GLY A 137 18.20 -0.95 -11.30
CA GLY A 137 17.82 -2.35 -11.27
C GLY A 137 16.67 -2.68 -12.20
N TRP A 138 16.53 -3.97 -12.47
CA TRP A 138 15.41 -4.51 -13.20
C TRP A 138 14.19 -4.58 -12.29
N ARG A 139 13.06 -4.09 -12.79
CA ARG A 139 11.80 -4.02 -12.05
C ARG A 139 10.66 -4.56 -12.89
N GLU A 140 9.77 -5.27 -12.23
CA GLU A 140 8.47 -5.65 -12.76
C GLU A 140 7.42 -5.00 -11.86
N ASN A 141 6.42 -4.32 -12.45
CA ASN A 141 5.40 -3.60 -11.67
C ASN A 141 4.01 -4.06 -12.08
N TYR A 142 3.14 -4.20 -11.09
CA TYR A 142 1.70 -4.33 -11.25
C TYR A 142 1.01 -3.16 -10.55
N VAL A 143 0.16 -2.45 -11.29
CA VAL A 143 -0.47 -1.21 -10.85
C VAL A 143 -1.98 -1.36 -10.89
N TYR A 144 -2.67 -0.99 -9.82
CA TYR A 144 -4.13 -1.03 -9.73
C TYR A 144 -4.68 0.13 -8.90
N LYS A 145 -6.00 0.35 -8.97
CA LYS A 145 -6.72 1.41 -8.26
C LYS A 145 -7.58 0.81 -7.15
N LEU A 146 -7.49 1.37 -5.94
CA LEU A 146 -8.36 1.01 -4.82
C LEU A 146 -9.74 1.69 -4.94
N PRO A 147 -10.78 1.16 -4.26
CA PRO A 147 -12.08 1.84 -4.17
C PRO A 147 -12.00 3.25 -3.58
N SER A 148 -10.99 3.54 -2.75
CA SER A 148 -10.70 4.87 -2.21
C SER A 148 -10.29 5.88 -3.30
N GLY A 149 -9.88 5.41 -4.48
CA GLY A 149 -9.33 6.22 -5.55
C GLY A 149 -7.80 6.26 -5.59
N GLU A 150 -7.14 5.76 -4.55
CA GLU A 150 -5.69 5.65 -4.45
C GLU A 150 -5.14 4.65 -5.48
N ILE A 151 -3.92 4.90 -5.94
CA ILE A 151 -3.21 4.04 -6.89
C ILE A 151 -2.16 3.25 -6.12
N VAL A 152 -2.07 1.95 -6.38
CA VAL A 152 -1.10 1.07 -5.74
C VAL A 152 -0.19 0.51 -6.82
N ALA A 153 1.12 0.62 -6.61
CA ALA A 153 2.12 -0.12 -7.36
C ALA A 153 2.74 -1.19 -6.48
N VAL A 154 2.65 -2.44 -6.92
CA VAL A 154 3.37 -3.57 -6.35
C VAL A 154 4.49 -3.93 -7.32
N TYR A 155 5.71 -4.07 -6.82
CA TYR A 155 6.87 -4.27 -7.68
C TYR A 155 7.94 -5.16 -7.07
N GLU A 156 8.67 -5.84 -7.95
CA GLU A 156 9.75 -6.73 -7.57
C GLU A 156 11.09 -6.29 -8.16
N ASP A 157 12.15 -6.44 -7.36
CA ASP A 157 13.52 -6.35 -7.86
C ASP A 157 13.93 -7.71 -8.43
N ILE A 158 14.02 -7.78 -9.74
CA ILE A 158 14.42 -9.00 -10.46
C ILE A 158 15.86 -8.91 -10.99
N SER A 159 16.65 -7.98 -10.46
CA SER A 159 18.04 -7.76 -10.90
C SER A 159 18.91 -8.98 -10.64
N GLU A 160 18.73 -9.67 -9.51
CA GLU A 160 19.47 -10.89 -9.20
C GLU A 160 19.19 -11.99 -10.22
N ARG A 161 17.89 -12.23 -10.51
CA ARG A 161 17.45 -13.20 -11.53
C ARG A 161 18.03 -12.85 -12.90
N LYS A 162 17.94 -11.59 -13.33
CA LYS A 162 18.49 -11.14 -14.62
C LYS A 162 20.00 -11.30 -14.68
N ASN A 163 20.71 -10.96 -13.61
CA ASN A 163 22.17 -11.14 -13.55
C ASN A 163 22.58 -12.62 -13.61
N ALA A 164 21.82 -13.52 -12.99
CA ALA A 164 22.04 -14.96 -13.09
C ALA A 164 21.81 -15.46 -14.52
N GLU A 165 20.71 -15.05 -15.16
CA GLU A 165 20.42 -15.36 -16.58
C GLU A 165 21.55 -14.89 -17.51
N PHE A 166 22.04 -13.66 -17.34
CA PHE A 166 23.15 -13.13 -18.15
C PHE A 166 24.46 -13.88 -17.93
N LYS A 167 24.78 -14.24 -16.68
CA LYS A 167 25.99 -15.02 -16.37
C LYS A 167 25.94 -16.41 -17.01
N LEU A 168 24.80 -17.09 -16.91
CA LEU A 168 24.60 -18.41 -17.51
C LEU A 168 24.78 -18.34 -19.03
N LYS A 169 24.08 -17.40 -19.69
CA LYS A 169 24.18 -17.20 -21.14
C LYS A 169 25.63 -16.94 -21.59
N LYS A 170 26.36 -16.08 -20.87
CA LYS A 170 27.77 -15.79 -21.16
C LYS A 170 28.67 -17.03 -20.99
N SER A 171 28.40 -17.88 -20.00
CA SER A 171 29.15 -19.14 -19.85
C SER A 171 28.87 -20.11 -21.00
N GLU A 172 27.62 -20.25 -21.43
CA GLU A 172 27.23 -21.12 -22.55
C GLU A 172 27.87 -20.67 -23.86
N GLU A 173 27.87 -19.36 -24.15
CA GLU A 173 28.54 -18.79 -25.32
C GLU A 173 30.06 -19.05 -25.30
N LYS A 174 30.69 -18.95 -24.13
CA LYS A 174 32.11 -19.26 -23.95
C LYS A 174 32.40 -20.74 -24.19
N TYR A 175 31.61 -21.65 -23.63
CA TYR A 175 31.76 -23.10 -23.87
C TYR A 175 31.52 -23.47 -25.34
N ARG A 176 30.52 -22.87 -25.99
CA ARG A 176 30.25 -23.08 -27.43
C ARG A 176 31.43 -22.62 -28.29
N THR A 177 32.03 -21.47 -27.98
CA THR A 177 33.19 -20.97 -28.73
C THR A 177 34.42 -21.85 -28.53
N LEU A 178 34.66 -22.35 -27.31
CA LEU A 178 35.77 -23.26 -27.03
C LEU A 178 35.59 -24.60 -27.76
N THR A 179 34.40 -25.20 -27.71
CA THR A 179 34.12 -26.48 -28.39
C THR A 179 34.13 -26.38 -29.92
N SER A 180 33.70 -25.24 -30.47
CA SER A 180 33.74 -24.99 -31.93
C SER A 180 35.16 -24.73 -32.46
N ASN A 181 36.09 -24.37 -31.58
CA ASN A 181 37.50 -24.09 -31.93
C ASN A 181 38.44 -25.26 -31.59
N ILE A 182 37.93 -26.40 -31.12
CA ILE A 182 38.73 -27.63 -30.99
C ILE A 182 38.89 -28.20 -32.40
N PRO A 183 40.10 -28.22 -33.00
CA PRO A 183 40.34 -28.94 -34.24
C PRO A 183 39.97 -30.39 -33.98
N GLY A 184 39.10 -30.97 -34.82
CA GLY A 184 38.52 -32.28 -34.58
C GLY A 184 39.57 -33.31 -34.14
N MET A 185 39.47 -33.79 -32.90
CA MET A 185 40.06 -35.06 -32.54
C MET A 185 39.29 -36.12 -33.32
N VAL A 186 39.81 -36.47 -34.49
CA VAL A 186 39.43 -37.69 -35.20
C VAL A 186 39.93 -38.84 -34.34
N TYR A 187 39.02 -39.43 -33.55
CA TYR A 187 39.28 -40.70 -32.89
C TYR A 187 39.43 -41.76 -34.00
N ARG A 188 40.65 -42.26 -34.20
CA ARG A 188 40.95 -43.41 -35.07
C ARG A 188 41.48 -44.54 -34.20
N GLY A 189 40.75 -45.66 -34.22
CA GLY A 189 41.23 -47.03 -34.03
C GLY A 189 41.85 -47.35 -32.68
#